data_AF-A0A923B7E8-F1
#
_entry.id   AF-A0A923B7E8-F1
#
_cell.length_a   1.000
_cell.length_b   1.000
_cell.length_c   1.000
_cell.angle_alpha   90.00
_cell.angle_beta   90.00
_cell.angle_gamma   90.00
#
_symmetry.space_group_name_H-M   'P 1'
#
loop_
_entity.id
_entity.type
_entity.pdbx_description
1 polymer ?
#
loop_
_entity_poly.entity_id
_entity_poly.type
_entity_poly.pdbx_seq_one_letter_code
_entity_poly.pdbx_strand_id
1 'polypeptide(L)' 'MTLAPGAAMRADIQALRGFAVLAVILYHAGLPLAQNGFLGVDLFFVVSGFLIGGHVLRAL' A
#
# COMPACT_ATOMS: atom_id res chain seq x y z
N MET A 1 -2.58 -15.44 -30.58
CA MET A 1 -3.11 -14.90 -29.31
C MET A 1 -1.94 -14.42 -28.47
N THR A 2 -1.34 -13.30 -28.85
CA THR A 2 -0.21 -12.68 -28.14
C THR A 2 -0.78 -11.85 -26.99
N LEU A 3 -0.60 -12.31 -25.76
CA LEU A 3 -0.98 -11.56 -24.56
C LEU A 3 -0.17 -10.26 -24.55
N ALA A 4 -0.85 -9.11 -24.61
CA ALA A 4 -0.22 -7.84 -24.31
C ALA A 4 0.46 -7.96 -22.94
N PRO A 5 1.70 -7.47 -22.76
CA PRO A 5 2.34 -7.51 -21.47
C PRO A 5 1.47 -6.68 -20.52
N GLY A 6 0.76 -7.35 -19.61
CA GLY A 6 -0.02 -6.70 -18.58
C GLY A 6 0.91 -5.74 -17.86
N ALA A 7 0.47 -4.49 -17.69
CA ALA A 7 1.22 -3.47 -16.96
C ALA A 7 1.87 -4.10 -15.73
N ALA A 8 3.21 -4.11 -15.69
CA ALA A 8 3.96 -4.83 -14.67
C ALA A 8 3.54 -4.29 -13.29
N MET A 9 2.69 -5.05 -12.59
CA MET A 9 2.20 -4.66 -11.28
C MET A 9 3.37 -4.76 -10.29
N ARG A 10 3.66 -3.64 -9.63
CA ARG A 10 4.67 -3.57 -8.58
C ARG A 10 4.19 -4.28 -7.32
N ALA A 11 4.39 -5.60 -7.31
CA ALA A 11 3.98 -6.49 -6.24
C ALA A 11 4.60 -6.10 -4.89
N ASP A 12 5.81 -5.57 -4.91
CA ASP A 12 6.51 -4.97 -3.76
C ASP A 12 5.70 -3.83 -3.11
N ILE A 13 5.15 -2.92 -3.92
CA ILE A 13 4.37 -1.80 -3.40
C ILE A 13 3.00 -2.26 -2.88
N GLN A 14 2.38 -3.23 -3.56
CA GLN A 14 1.12 -3.82 -3.10
C GLN A 14 1.31 -4.59 -1.78
N ALA A 15 2.41 -5.32 -1.64
CA ALA A 15 2.78 -6.00 -0.41
C ALA A 15 3.05 -5.00 0.73
N LEU A 16 3.73 -3.88 0.46
CA LEU A 16 3.94 -2.81 1.44
C LEU A 16 2.62 -2.23 1.94
N ARG A 17 1.67 -1.96 1.02
CA ARG A 17 0.32 -1.50 1.39
C ARG A 17 -0.42 -2.55 2.21
N GLY A 18 -0.32 -3.83 1.83
CA GLY A 18 -0.89 -4.95 2.59
C GLY A 18 -0.31 -5.06 4.00
N PHE A 19 1.00 -4.88 4.15
CA PHE A 19 1.67 -4.86 5.44
C PHE A 19 1.19 -3.70 6.32
N ALA A 20 1.00 -2.51 5.73
CA ALA A 20 0.48 -1.35 6.43
C ALA A 20 -0.94 -1.61 6.97
N VAL A 21 -1.82 -2.23 6.17
CA VAL A 21 -3.17 -2.65 6.60
C VAL A 21 -3.11 -3.71 7.69
N LEU A 22 -2.22 -4.71 7.57
CA LEU A 22 -2.04 -5.74 8.60
C LEU A 22 -1.63 -5.11 9.94
N ALA A 23 -0.71 -4.15 9.95
CA ALA A 23 -0.32 -3.45 11.17
C ALA A 23 -1.51 -2.74 11.84
N VAL A 24 -2.40 -2.11 11.07
CA VAL A 24 -3.63 -1.48 11.57
C VAL A 24 -4.59 -2.51 12.15
N ILE A 25 -4.77 -3.65 11.47
CA ILE A 25 -5.64 -4.72 11.96
C ILE A 25 -5.12 -5.28 13.28
N LEU A 26 -3.81 -5.56 13.39
CA LEU A 26 -3.22 -6.10 14.62
C LEU A 26 -3.31 -5.10 15.78
N TYR A 27 -3.19 -3.80 15.51
CA TYR A 27 -3.42 -2.75 16.50
C TYR A 27 -4.86 -2.78 17.02
N HIS A 28 -5.86 -2.83 16.13
CA HIS A 28 -7.27 -2.90 16.53
C HIS A 28 -7.65 -4.22 17.21
N ALA A 29 -6.95 -5.31 16.90
CA ALA A 29 -7.10 -6.60 17.59
C ALA A 29 -6.48 -6.61 19.00
N GLY A 30 -5.84 -5.51 19.44
CA GLY A 30 -5.31 -5.36 20.80
C GLY A 30 -4.02 -6.15 21.05
N LEU A 31 -3.26 -6.50 20.02
CA LEU A 31 -2.00 -7.24 20.21
C LEU A 31 -0.93 -6.34 20.86
N PRO A 32 -0.25 -6.81 21.92
CA PRO A 32 0.74 -6.00 22.64
C PRO A 32 1.97 -5.63 21.82
N LEU A 33 2.28 -6.37 20.75
CA LEU A 33 3.35 -6.05 19.80
C LEU A 33 2.96 -4.94 18.79
N ALA A 34 1.68 -4.61 18.66
CA ALA A 34 1.17 -3.73 17.62
C ALA A 34 0.78 -2.34 18.13
N GLN A 35 1.32 -1.88 19.26
CA GLN A 35 0.95 -0.58 19.90
C GLN A 35 1.04 0.63 18.96
N ASN A 36 1.95 0.58 17.98
CA ASN A 36 2.14 1.64 16.99
C ASN A 36 1.51 1.31 15.62
N GLY A 37 0.64 0.31 15.54
CA GLY A 37 0.06 -0.14 14.26
C GLY A 37 -0.89 0.87 13.62
N PHE A 38 -1.34 1.90 14.35
CA PHE A 38 -2.06 3.04 13.78
C PHE A 38 -1.26 3.80 12.71
N LEU A 39 0.08 3.80 12.78
CA LEU A 39 0.97 4.38 11.76
C LEU A 39 0.82 3.69 10.39
N GLY A 40 0.27 2.48 10.35
CA GLY A 40 -0.04 1.78 9.10
C GLY A 40 -1.08 2.53 8.25
N VAL A 41 -1.95 3.34 8.86
CA VAL A 41 -2.90 4.19 8.14
C VAL A 41 -2.14 5.25 7.33
N ASP A 42 -1.22 5.97 7.98
CA ASP A 42 -0.42 7.02 7.34
C ASP A 42 0.46 6.45 6.22
N LEU A 43 1.14 5.34 6.48
CA LEU A 43 1.97 4.64 5.48
C LEU A 43 1.15 4.24 4.25
N PHE A 44 -0.05 3.69 4.45
CA PHE A 44 -0.92 3.29 3.34
C PHE A 44 -1.32 4.48 2.47
N PHE A 45 -1.74 5.58 3.10
CA PHE A 45 -2.18 6.78 2.37
C PHE A 45 -1.01 7.47 1.66
N VAL A 46 0.16 7.58 2.30
CA VAL A 46 1.36 8.17 1.68
C VAL A 46 1.78 7.36 0.45
N VAL A 47 1.93 6.04 0.56
CA VAL A 47 2.34 5.18 -0.55
C VAL A 47 1.33 5.26 -1.70
N SER A 48 0.03 5.22 -1.39
CA SER A 48 -1.03 5.32 -2.39
C SER A 48 -1.05 6.71 -3.06
N GLY A 49 -0.84 7.76 -2.28
CA GLY A 49 -0.77 9.15 -2.76
C GLY A 49 0.40 9.37 -3.72
N PHE A 50 1.59 8.84 -3.42
CA PHE A 50 2.75 8.91 -4.33
C PHE A 50 2.50 8.18 -5.65
N LEU A 51 1.89 6.99 -5.59
CA LEU A 51 1.52 6.23 -6.78
C LEU A 51 0.51 6.98 -7.65
N ILE A 52 -0.63 7.36 -7.06
CA ILE A 52 -1.72 8.05 -7.77
C ILE A 52 -1.23 9.40 -8.30
N GLY A 53 -0.49 10.17 -7.50
CA GLY A 53 0.10 11.43 -7.92
C GLY A 53 1.03 11.26 -9.12
N GLY A 54 1.88 10.21 -9.13
CA GLY A 54 2.71 9.87 -10.28
C GLY A 54 1.90 9.48 -11.52
N HIS A 55 0.76 8.79 -11.34
CA HIS A 55 -0.15 8.47 -12.43
C HIS A 55 -0.82 9.73 -13.00
N VAL A 56 -1.30 10.63 -12.14
CA VAL A 56 -1.88 11.91 -12.54
C VAL A 56 -0.86 12.76 -13.30
N LEU A 57 0.36 12.90 -12.77
CA LEU A 57 1.42 13.68 -13.41
C LEU A 57 1.80 13.16 -14.80
N ARG A 58 1.79 11.83 -15.00
CA ARG A 58 2.05 11.21 -16.32
C ARG A 58 0.86 11.36 -17.27
N ALA A 59 -0.35 11.60 -16.75
CA ALA A 59 -1.56 11.77 -17.55
C ALA A 59 -1.79 13.24 -17.98
N LEU A 60 -1.06 14.19 -17.40
CA LEU A 60 -0.99 15.59 -17.82
C LEU A 60 0.04 15.75 -18.95
#